data_AF-A0A956DDY5-F1
#
_entry.id   AF-A0A956DDY5-F1
#
_cell.length_a   1.000
_cell.length_b   1.000
_cell.length_c   1.000
_cell.angle_alpha   90.00
_cell.angle_beta   90.00
_cell.angle_gamma   90.00
#
_symmetry.space_group_name_H-M   'P 1'
#
loop_
_entity.id
_entity.type
_entity.pdbx_description
1 polymer ?
#
loop_
_entity_poly.entity_id
_entity_poly.type
_entity_poly.pdbx_seq_one_letter_code
_entity_poly.pdbx_strand_id
1 'polypeptide(L)'
;MDLEAHWAPRQDLLAKMLDELGATNCDWRVDLGRGAFWWQRKDGTPVVVASTRGLCSFALSNRSFLMAWANQSLPPGAAIPPVEGMDDAGTTDEAGAWAIAMEAGMRAGAHFLYRAPTPQMHIFLGLWDVRPAGPEDAPFEVGSPWPHAKHVVSTLREGIGTRPDADLRTLLRNYGETFRTSEVHRGTPHDAAVKELGAALQALADAPNETVAPELDRLLADIVRRMAS
;
A
#
# COMPACT_ATOMS: atom_id res chain seq x y z
N MET A 1 -27.79 -5.28 8.48
CA MET A 1 -27.43 -3.94 8.98
C MET A 1 -26.97 -3.14 7.78
N ASP A 2 -27.42 -1.88 7.65
CA ASP A 2 -26.97 -1.02 6.57
C ASP A 2 -25.57 -0.47 6.92
N LEU A 3 -24.55 -0.95 6.21
CA LEU A 3 -23.15 -0.59 6.45
C LEU A 3 -22.87 0.87 6.11
N GLU A 4 -23.51 1.40 5.06
CA GLU A 4 -23.31 2.79 4.64
C GLU A 4 -23.89 3.74 5.69
N ALA A 5 -25.10 3.45 6.19
CA ALA A 5 -25.69 4.22 7.28
C ALA A 5 -24.87 4.17 8.58
N HIS A 6 -24.11 3.08 8.81
CA HIS A 6 -23.20 2.98 9.94
C HIS A 6 -21.92 3.82 9.73
N TRP A 7 -21.32 3.75 8.54
CA TRP A 7 -20.00 4.33 8.28
C TRP A 7 -20.03 5.79 7.86
N ALA A 8 -21.04 6.25 7.13
CA ALA A 8 -21.16 7.65 6.70
C ALA A 8 -20.94 8.67 7.84
N PRO A 9 -21.66 8.61 8.98
CA PRO A 9 -21.46 9.58 10.07
C PRO A 9 -20.07 9.49 10.72
N ARG A 10 -19.42 8.32 10.68
CA ARG A 10 -18.05 8.14 11.18
C ARG A 10 -17.04 8.78 10.24
N GLN A 11 -17.20 8.60 8.93
CA GLN A 11 -16.32 9.24 7.94
C GLN A 11 -16.47 10.78 7.96
N ASP A 12 -17.69 11.28 8.14
CA ASP A 12 -17.94 12.71 8.34
C ASP A 12 -17.26 13.23 9.62
N LEU A 13 -17.30 12.45 10.70
CA LEU A 13 -16.60 12.80 11.94
C LEU A 13 -15.07 12.81 11.74
N LEU A 14 -14.51 11.81 11.06
CA LEU A 14 -13.07 11.78 10.75
C LEU A 14 -12.68 13.02 9.95
N ALA A 15 -13.43 13.36 8.90
CA ALA A 15 -13.16 14.54 8.08
C ALA A 15 -13.16 15.83 8.90
N LYS A 16 -14.13 16.00 9.82
CA LYS A 16 -14.19 17.15 10.74
C LYS A 16 -13.00 17.19 11.70
N MET A 17 -12.64 16.05 12.30
CA MET A 17 -11.47 15.95 13.19
C MET A 17 -10.18 16.33 12.45
N LEU A 18 -10.00 15.85 11.21
CA LEU A 18 -8.83 16.21 10.40
C LEU A 18 -8.81 17.70 10.07
N ASP A 19 -9.95 18.32 9.80
CA ASP A 19 -10.04 19.76 9.54
C ASP A 19 -9.69 20.59 10.78
N GLU A 20 -10.29 20.28 11.93
CA GLU A 20 -10.04 20.95 13.21
C GLU A 20 -8.58 20.84 13.67
N LEU A 21 -7.91 19.73 13.35
CA LEU A 21 -6.50 19.50 13.67
C LEU A 21 -5.55 20.05 12.59
N GLY A 22 -6.06 20.66 11.51
CA GLY A 22 -5.25 21.24 10.44
C GLY A 22 -4.57 20.20 9.54
N ALA A 23 -5.15 19.01 9.44
CA ALA A 23 -4.62 17.86 8.71
C ALA A 23 -5.24 17.65 7.31
N THR A 24 -6.20 18.48 6.89
CA THR A 24 -6.90 18.35 5.58
C THR A 24 -5.96 18.28 4.38
N ASN A 25 -4.82 18.98 4.43
CA ASN A 25 -3.82 19.02 3.36
C ASN A 25 -2.55 18.22 3.68
N CYS A 26 -2.59 17.38 4.71
CA CYS A 26 -1.47 16.52 5.07
C CYS A 26 -1.42 15.29 4.16
N ASP A 27 -0.19 14.82 3.91
CA ASP A 27 0.02 13.51 3.30
C ASP A 27 -0.24 12.44 4.35
N TRP A 28 -0.61 11.24 3.92
CA TRP A 28 -0.77 10.11 4.83
C TRP A 28 0.42 9.15 4.76
N ARG A 29 0.73 8.50 5.88
CA ARG A 29 1.71 7.41 5.98
C ARG A 29 1.16 6.29 6.84
N VAL A 30 1.64 5.08 6.59
CA VAL A 30 1.25 3.88 7.33
C VAL A 30 2.47 3.00 7.55
N ASP A 31 2.59 2.49 8.77
CA ASP A 31 3.52 1.43 9.13
C ASP A 31 2.70 0.33 9.81
N LEU A 32 2.36 -0.68 9.02
CA LEU A 32 1.59 -1.82 9.50
C LEU A 32 2.37 -2.71 10.46
N GLY A 33 3.71 -2.68 10.43
CA GLY A 33 4.54 -3.41 11.40
C GLY A 33 4.49 -2.78 12.79
N ARG A 34 4.35 -1.45 12.85
CA ARG A 34 4.12 -0.69 14.10
C ARG A 34 2.64 -0.55 14.46
N GLY A 35 1.74 -0.88 13.53
CA GLY A 35 0.31 -0.64 13.68
C GLY A 35 -0.03 0.85 13.78
N ALA A 36 0.71 1.71 13.06
CA ALA A 36 0.60 3.16 13.16
C ALA A 36 0.28 3.82 11.81
N PHE A 37 -0.52 4.89 11.88
CA PHE A 37 -0.94 5.72 10.76
C PHE A 37 -0.72 7.18 11.11
N TRP A 38 -0.28 7.97 10.14
CA TRP A 38 -0.04 9.40 10.30
C TRP A 38 -0.70 10.18 9.18
N TRP A 39 -1.31 11.31 9.54
CA TRP A 39 -1.39 12.46 8.65
C TRP A 39 -0.26 13.41 9.02
N GLN A 40 0.63 13.68 8.07
CA GLN A 40 1.84 14.46 8.27
C GLN A 40 1.98 15.57 7.22
N ARG A 41 2.65 16.65 7.60
CA ARG A 41 3.04 17.72 6.68
C ARG A 41 4.07 17.20 5.68
N LYS A 42 4.30 17.98 4.62
CA LYS A 42 5.29 17.65 3.57
C LYS A 42 6.73 17.54 4.10
N ASP A 43 7.03 18.17 5.23
CA ASP A 43 8.31 18.07 5.92
C ASP A 43 8.45 16.80 6.79
N GLY A 44 7.41 15.95 6.83
CA GLY A 44 7.35 14.73 7.63
C GLY A 44 6.79 14.92 9.04
N THR A 45 6.48 16.15 9.46
CA THR A 45 5.96 16.41 10.81
C THR A 45 4.56 15.84 10.97
N PRO A 46 4.33 14.88 11.89
CA PRO A 46 3.01 14.33 12.12
C PRO A 46 2.07 15.37 12.74
N VAL A 47 0.80 15.34 12.33
CA VAL A 47 -0.26 16.25 12.80
C VAL A 47 -1.35 15.46 13.51
N VAL A 48 -1.77 14.36 12.90
CA VAL A 48 -2.76 13.42 13.46
C VAL A 48 -2.19 12.02 13.35
N VAL A 49 -2.38 11.22 14.38
CA VAL A 49 -1.98 9.83 14.41
C VAL A 49 -3.15 8.93 14.73
N ALA A 50 -3.06 7.68 14.30
CA ALA A 50 -4.02 6.64 14.62
C ALA A 50 -3.31 5.30 14.75
N SER A 51 -3.85 4.43 15.59
CA SER A 51 -3.56 3.00 15.54
C SER A 51 -4.23 2.42 14.29
N THR A 52 -3.58 1.48 13.60
CA THR A 52 -4.12 0.91 12.35
C THR A 52 -3.77 -0.55 12.15
N ARG A 53 -4.65 -1.24 11.41
CA ARG A 53 -4.47 -2.60 10.91
C ARG A 53 -5.10 -2.73 9.54
N GLY A 54 -4.55 -3.61 8.72
CA GLY A 54 -5.14 -4.00 7.44
C GLY A 54 -6.46 -4.75 7.63
N LEU A 55 -7.43 -4.42 6.79
CA LEU A 55 -8.73 -5.11 6.68
C LEU A 55 -8.70 -6.07 5.50
N CYS A 56 -8.51 -5.51 4.31
CA CYS A 56 -8.36 -6.26 3.08
C CYS A 56 -7.66 -5.40 2.02
N SER A 57 -7.31 -6.05 0.92
CA SER A 57 -6.82 -5.39 -0.27
C SER A 57 -7.64 -5.79 -1.50
N PHE A 58 -7.72 -4.90 -2.47
CA PHE A 58 -8.43 -5.13 -3.74
C PHE A 58 -7.53 -4.78 -4.92
N ALA A 59 -7.23 -5.76 -5.77
CA ALA A 59 -6.41 -5.60 -6.95
C ALA A 59 -7.26 -5.15 -8.15
N LEU A 60 -6.90 -4.00 -8.72
CA LEU A 60 -7.65 -3.38 -9.83
C LEU A 60 -7.57 -4.19 -11.12
N SER A 61 -6.47 -4.91 -11.35
CA SER A 61 -6.21 -5.63 -12.59
C SER A 61 -7.10 -6.85 -12.81
N ASN A 62 -7.44 -7.57 -11.75
CA ASN A 62 -8.17 -8.84 -11.82
C ASN A 62 -9.39 -8.87 -10.90
N ARG A 63 -9.75 -7.74 -10.27
CA ARG A 63 -10.93 -7.60 -9.44
C ARG A 63 -10.96 -8.56 -8.24
N SER A 64 -9.79 -9.01 -7.81
CA SER A 64 -9.66 -9.90 -6.66
C SER A 64 -9.53 -9.10 -5.37
N PHE A 65 -10.10 -9.62 -4.28
CA PHE A 65 -9.82 -9.16 -2.94
C PHE A 65 -9.10 -10.27 -2.14
N LEU A 66 -8.27 -9.84 -1.20
CA LEU A 66 -7.62 -10.69 -0.21
C LEU A 66 -7.74 -10.03 1.14
N MET A 67 -8.30 -10.75 2.12
CA MET A 67 -8.38 -10.28 3.51
C MET A 67 -6.98 -10.19 4.10
N ALA A 68 -6.75 -9.18 4.93
CA ALA A 68 -5.41 -8.91 5.46
C ALA A 68 -4.88 -10.08 6.31
N TRP A 69 -5.75 -10.78 7.04
CA TRP A 69 -5.35 -11.95 7.84
C TRP A 69 -4.89 -13.15 7.00
N ALA A 70 -5.34 -13.23 5.74
CA ALA A 70 -4.94 -14.25 4.79
C ALA A 70 -3.67 -13.86 4.02
N ASN A 71 -3.20 -12.61 4.14
CA ASN A 71 -2.00 -12.14 3.47
C ASN A 71 -0.73 -12.47 4.28
N GLN A 72 -0.05 -13.54 3.88
CA GLN A 72 1.19 -14.01 4.50
C GLN A 72 2.39 -13.05 4.35
N SER A 73 2.27 -12.03 3.50
CA SER A 73 3.32 -11.02 3.32
C SER A 73 3.24 -9.88 4.34
N LEU A 74 2.14 -9.80 5.11
CA LEU A 74 2.00 -8.78 6.15
C LEU A 74 2.80 -9.16 7.41
N PRO A 75 3.41 -8.18 8.12
CA PRO A 75 4.03 -8.42 9.40
C PRO A 75 3.06 -9.04 10.43
N PRO A 76 3.54 -9.81 11.41
CA PRO A 76 2.71 -10.26 12.51
C PRO A 76 2.00 -9.08 13.21
N GLY A 77 0.68 -9.18 13.41
CA GLY A 77 -0.13 -8.14 14.04
C GLY A 77 -0.58 -6.99 13.14
N ALA A 78 -0.13 -6.95 11.87
CA ALA A 78 -0.51 -5.95 10.88
C ALA A 78 -1.97 -6.06 10.41
N ALA A 79 -2.58 -7.23 10.56
CA ALA A 79 -3.95 -7.51 10.14
C ALA A 79 -4.90 -7.61 11.33
N ILE A 80 -6.19 -7.33 11.11
CA ILE A 80 -7.23 -7.74 12.06
C ILE A 80 -7.31 -9.26 12.15
N PRO A 81 -7.81 -9.85 13.26
CA PRO A 81 -8.05 -11.28 13.35
C PRO A 81 -9.06 -11.77 12.30
N PRO A 82 -9.03 -13.06 11.91
CA PRO A 82 -10.05 -13.66 11.07
C PRO A 82 -11.46 -13.44 11.63
N VAL A 83 -12.40 -13.08 10.76
CA VAL A 83 -13.79 -12.84 11.11
C VAL A 83 -14.64 -14.02 10.65
N GLU A 84 -15.39 -14.62 11.57
CA GLU A 84 -16.27 -15.76 11.25
C GLU A 84 -17.31 -15.37 10.18
N GLY A 85 -17.46 -16.23 9.17
CA GLY A 85 -18.41 -16.04 8.08
C GLY A 85 -17.94 -15.11 6.96
N MET A 86 -16.70 -14.63 6.99
CA MET A 86 -16.08 -13.89 5.88
C MET A 86 -15.09 -14.79 5.14
N ASP A 87 -15.13 -14.74 3.81
CA ASP A 87 -14.15 -15.44 2.97
C ASP A 87 -12.77 -14.77 3.07
N ASP A 88 -11.71 -15.58 3.01
CA ASP A 88 -10.32 -15.11 3.04
C ASP A 88 -9.95 -14.32 1.77
N ALA A 89 -10.55 -14.67 0.63
CA ALA A 89 -10.30 -14.07 -0.66
C ALA A 89 -11.46 -14.33 -1.62
N GLY A 90 -11.51 -13.57 -2.71
CA GLY A 90 -12.51 -13.77 -3.75
C GLY A 90 -12.40 -12.73 -4.85
N THR A 91 -13.46 -12.59 -5.65
CA THR A 91 -13.54 -11.60 -6.73
C THR A 91 -14.80 -10.75 -6.58
N THR A 92 -14.68 -9.44 -6.79
CA THR A 92 -15.79 -8.49 -6.63
C THR A 92 -15.52 -7.19 -7.41
N ASP A 93 -16.43 -6.23 -7.39
CA ASP A 93 -16.16 -4.88 -7.90
C ASP A 93 -15.59 -3.96 -6.81
N GLU A 94 -15.23 -2.73 -7.14
CA GLU A 94 -14.69 -1.78 -6.15
C GLU A 94 -15.67 -1.50 -5.02
N ALA A 95 -16.97 -1.42 -5.33
CA ALA A 95 -18.02 -1.18 -4.34
C ALA A 95 -18.18 -2.37 -3.38
N GLY A 96 -18.12 -3.59 -3.90
CA GLY A 96 -18.15 -4.81 -3.11
C GLY A 96 -16.90 -4.99 -2.27
N ALA A 97 -15.72 -4.61 -2.76
CA ALA A 97 -14.50 -4.59 -1.96
C ALA A 97 -14.61 -3.58 -0.80
N TRP A 98 -15.21 -2.42 -1.05
CA TRP A 98 -15.51 -1.45 0.00
C TRP A 98 -16.52 -2.00 1.02
N ALA A 99 -17.57 -2.67 0.58
CA ALA A 99 -18.54 -3.32 1.47
C ALA A 99 -17.89 -4.39 2.36
N ILE A 100 -16.98 -5.20 1.80
CA ILE A 100 -16.18 -6.18 2.56
C ILE A 100 -15.33 -5.47 3.61
N ALA A 101 -14.64 -4.38 3.25
CA ALA A 101 -13.85 -3.59 4.19
C ALA A 101 -14.73 -3.00 5.32
N MET A 102 -15.93 -2.52 4.98
CA MET A 102 -16.89 -1.99 5.95
C MET A 102 -17.37 -3.03 6.95
N GLU A 103 -17.73 -4.23 6.47
CA GLU A 103 -18.13 -5.34 7.36
C GLU A 103 -16.97 -5.77 8.25
N ALA A 104 -15.78 -5.97 7.67
CA ALA A 104 -14.57 -6.36 8.40
C ALA A 104 -14.19 -5.32 9.48
N GLY A 105 -14.19 -4.04 9.13
CA GLY A 105 -13.89 -2.97 10.07
C GLY A 105 -14.91 -2.88 11.21
N MET A 106 -16.20 -3.10 10.91
CA MET A 106 -17.26 -3.07 11.92
C MET A 106 -17.08 -4.24 12.90
N ARG A 107 -16.80 -5.44 12.39
CA ARG A 107 -16.56 -6.65 13.19
C ARG A 107 -15.29 -6.56 14.02
N ALA A 108 -14.26 -5.88 13.51
CA ALA A 108 -13.02 -5.60 14.22
C ALA A 108 -13.13 -4.42 15.21
N GLY A 109 -14.26 -3.70 15.23
CA GLY A 109 -14.46 -2.55 16.10
C GLY A 109 -13.62 -1.32 15.72
N ALA A 110 -13.27 -1.15 14.44
CA ALA A 110 -12.61 0.05 13.95
C ALA A 110 -13.48 1.29 14.21
N HIS A 111 -12.86 2.41 14.57
CA HIS A 111 -13.57 3.68 14.74
C HIS A 111 -13.82 4.34 13.39
N PHE A 112 -12.86 4.20 12.46
CA PHE A 112 -12.93 4.72 11.10
C PHE A 112 -12.30 3.75 10.11
N LEU A 113 -12.56 3.97 8.83
CA LEU A 113 -11.91 3.24 7.72
C LEU A 113 -11.11 4.21 6.88
N TYR A 114 -10.00 3.74 6.33
CA TYR A 114 -9.21 4.49 5.37
C TYR A 114 -8.95 3.65 4.13
N ARG A 115 -9.29 4.20 2.95
CA ARG A 115 -8.93 3.62 1.65
C ARG A 115 -7.63 4.26 1.21
N ALA A 116 -6.52 3.55 1.40
CA ALA A 116 -5.20 3.95 0.91
C ALA A 116 -5.09 3.62 -0.59
N PRO A 117 -5.13 4.61 -1.50
CA PRO A 117 -5.05 4.36 -2.92
C PRO A 117 -3.59 4.08 -3.33
N THR A 118 -3.42 3.09 -4.19
CA THR A 118 -2.17 2.88 -4.96
C THR A 118 -2.55 2.71 -6.44
N PRO A 119 -1.61 2.87 -7.38
CA PRO A 119 -1.89 2.69 -8.81
C PRO A 119 -2.42 1.29 -9.18
N GLN A 120 -2.19 0.28 -8.34
CA GLN A 120 -2.44 -1.13 -8.66
C GLN A 120 -3.56 -1.76 -7.82
N MET A 121 -3.81 -1.20 -6.63
CA MET A 121 -4.73 -1.77 -5.65
C MET A 121 -5.25 -0.73 -4.66
N HIS A 122 -6.38 -1.04 -4.03
CA HIS A 122 -6.80 -0.39 -2.79
C HIS A 122 -6.35 -1.22 -1.60
N ILE A 123 -5.73 -0.56 -0.63
CA ILE A 123 -5.50 -1.13 0.69
C ILE A 123 -6.52 -0.49 1.63
N PHE A 124 -7.34 -1.32 2.27
CA PHE A 124 -8.33 -0.86 3.21
C PHE A 124 -7.82 -1.08 4.63
N LEU A 125 -7.83 0.01 5.41
CA LEU A 125 -7.30 0.07 6.76
C LEU A 125 -8.41 0.37 7.75
N GLY A 126 -8.38 -0.31 8.90
CA GLY A 126 -9.13 0.11 10.07
C GLY A 126 -8.30 1.11 10.86
N LEU A 127 -8.95 2.11 11.42
CA LEU A 127 -8.31 3.13 12.26
C LEU A 127 -8.94 3.14 13.65
N TRP A 128 -8.08 3.18 14.66
CA TRP A 128 -8.42 3.31 16.08
C TRP A 128 -7.65 4.49 16.67
N ASP A 129 -8.12 5.01 17.80
CA ASP A 129 -7.41 6.02 18.60
C ASP A 129 -6.93 7.25 17.80
N VAL A 130 -7.74 7.74 16.86
CA VAL A 130 -7.43 8.95 16.08
C VAL A 130 -7.31 10.15 17.02
N ARG A 131 -6.13 10.78 17.04
CA ARG A 131 -5.81 11.88 17.96
C ARG A 131 -4.76 12.83 17.38
N PRO A 132 -4.62 14.07 17.90
CA PRO A 132 -3.47 14.91 17.56
C PRO A 132 -2.14 14.20 17.89
N ALA A 133 -1.13 14.46 17.06
CA ALA A 133 0.23 14.02 17.32
C ALA A 133 0.82 14.75 18.53
N GLY A 134 1.42 14.00 19.46
CA GLY A 134 2.13 14.49 20.63
C GLY A 134 3.66 14.49 20.43
N PRO A 135 4.42 15.03 21.39
CA PRO A 135 5.90 15.05 21.34
C PRO A 135 6.55 13.66 21.23
N GLU A 136 5.87 12.62 21.70
CA GLU A 136 6.31 11.22 21.67
C GLU A 136 6.02 10.51 20.33
N ASP A 137 5.19 11.10 19.47
CA ASP A 137 4.86 10.52 18.17
C ASP A 137 5.99 10.81 17.18
N ALA A 138 6.93 9.87 17.09
CA ALA A 138 7.99 9.93 16.09
C ALA A 138 7.38 10.03 14.68
N PRO A 139 7.96 10.86 13.79
CA PRO A 139 7.64 10.87 12.38
C PRO A 139 7.72 9.48 11.75
N PHE A 140 7.05 9.31 10.61
CA PHE A 140 7.24 8.12 9.81
C PHE A 140 8.70 8.00 9.36
N GLU A 141 9.33 6.88 9.69
CA GLU A 141 10.66 6.56 9.21
C GLU A 141 10.56 5.80 7.90
N VAL A 142 11.05 6.42 6.83
CA VAL A 142 11.09 5.78 5.52
C VAL A 142 12.10 4.63 5.57
N GLY A 143 11.58 3.40 5.54
CA GLY A 143 12.41 2.21 5.43
C GLY A 143 13.12 2.11 4.08
N SER A 144 14.04 1.15 3.98
CA SER A 144 14.71 0.85 2.70
C SER A 144 13.69 0.37 1.66
N PRO A 145 13.71 0.90 0.42
CA PRO A 145 12.83 0.42 -0.67
C PRO A 145 13.25 -0.95 -1.20
N TRP A 146 14.49 -1.38 -0.94
CA TRP A 146 15.12 -2.47 -1.66
C TRP A 146 14.50 -3.86 -1.42
N PRO A 147 14.01 -4.22 -0.23
CA PRO A 147 13.27 -5.47 -0.04
C PRO A 147 12.02 -5.55 -0.93
N HIS A 148 11.25 -4.46 -1.01
CA HIS A 148 10.06 -4.40 -1.87
C HIS A 148 10.45 -4.42 -3.35
N ALA A 149 11.44 -3.63 -3.75
CA ALA A 149 11.99 -3.64 -5.10
C ALA A 149 12.43 -5.04 -5.53
N LYS A 150 13.14 -5.78 -4.66
CA LYS A 150 13.58 -7.15 -4.91
C LYS A 150 12.39 -8.07 -5.17
N HIS A 151 11.36 -8.01 -4.32
CA HIS A 151 10.17 -8.82 -4.47
C HIS A 151 9.44 -8.54 -5.80
N VAL A 152 9.28 -7.26 -6.16
CA VAL A 152 8.63 -6.85 -7.42
C VAL A 152 9.42 -7.36 -8.63
N VAL A 153 10.72 -7.09 -8.69
CA VAL A 153 11.55 -7.50 -9.84
C VAL A 153 11.63 -9.03 -9.94
N SER A 154 11.65 -9.75 -8.81
CA SER A 154 11.62 -11.23 -8.80
C SER A 154 10.30 -11.76 -9.37
N THR A 155 9.17 -11.20 -8.92
CA THR A 155 7.83 -11.56 -9.43
C THR A 155 7.69 -11.30 -10.93
N LEU A 156 8.21 -10.17 -11.42
CA LEU A 156 8.24 -9.85 -12.84
C LEU A 156 9.08 -10.86 -13.63
N ARG A 157 10.24 -11.24 -13.08
CA ARG A 157 11.16 -12.20 -13.70
C ARG A 157 10.57 -13.61 -13.78
N GLU A 158 9.88 -14.06 -12.74
CA GLU A 158 9.15 -15.33 -12.69
C GLU A 158 7.92 -15.33 -13.61
N GLY A 159 7.37 -14.15 -13.89
CA GLY A 159 6.27 -13.96 -14.84
C GLY A 159 6.62 -14.30 -16.29
N ILE A 160 7.92 -14.33 -16.65
CA ILE A 160 8.37 -14.63 -18.01
C ILE A 160 8.07 -16.09 -18.34
N GLY A 161 7.33 -16.32 -19.42
CA GLY A 161 6.93 -17.66 -19.87
C GLY A 161 5.76 -18.27 -19.09
N THR A 162 5.32 -17.63 -17.99
CA THR A 162 4.16 -18.07 -17.21
C THR A 162 2.95 -17.15 -17.39
N ARG A 163 3.16 -15.90 -17.83
CA ARG A 163 2.13 -14.91 -18.10
C ARG A 163 2.06 -14.55 -19.59
N PRO A 164 0.90 -14.11 -20.11
CA PRO A 164 0.83 -13.44 -21.40
C PRO A 164 1.78 -12.23 -21.43
N ASP A 165 2.49 -12.02 -22.54
CA ASP A 165 3.47 -10.94 -22.66
C ASP A 165 2.84 -9.56 -22.44
N ALA A 166 1.65 -9.32 -23.00
CA ALA A 166 0.90 -8.07 -22.82
C ALA A 166 0.64 -7.73 -21.33
N ASP A 167 0.33 -8.75 -20.52
CA ASP A 167 0.11 -8.58 -19.08
C ASP A 167 1.42 -8.25 -18.36
N LEU A 168 2.51 -8.93 -18.73
CA LEU A 168 3.84 -8.63 -18.20
C LEU A 168 4.28 -7.20 -18.53
N ARG A 169 4.04 -6.72 -19.75
CA ARG A 169 4.35 -5.33 -20.15
C ARG A 169 3.53 -4.31 -19.36
N THR A 170 2.27 -4.63 -19.10
CA THR A 170 1.40 -3.79 -18.26
C THR A 170 1.92 -3.71 -16.83
N LEU A 171 2.35 -4.83 -16.25
CA LEU A 171 2.95 -4.86 -14.91
C LEU A 171 4.26 -4.07 -14.85
N LEU A 172 5.13 -4.21 -15.85
CA LEU A 172 6.38 -3.44 -15.95
C LEU A 172 6.10 -1.94 -15.93
N ARG A 173 5.12 -1.46 -16.71
CA ARG A 173 4.70 -0.04 -16.69
C ARG A 173 4.18 0.39 -15.33
N ASN A 174 3.27 -0.40 -14.75
CA ASN A 174 2.61 -0.04 -13.50
C ASN A 174 3.57 0.01 -12.31
N TYR A 175 4.47 -0.98 -12.19
CA TYR A 175 5.50 -0.97 -11.14
C TYR A 175 6.54 0.12 -11.41
N GLY A 176 6.92 0.32 -12.67
CA GLY A 176 7.83 1.40 -13.05
C GLY A 176 7.31 2.78 -12.66
N GLU A 177 6.02 3.05 -12.90
CA GLU A 177 5.39 4.30 -12.49
C GLU A 177 5.29 4.43 -10.97
N THR A 178 4.98 3.33 -10.28
CA THR A 178 4.89 3.29 -8.81
C THR A 178 6.22 3.67 -8.15
N PHE A 179 7.35 3.18 -8.66
CA PHE A 179 8.67 3.58 -8.16
C PHE A 179 9.00 5.03 -8.55
N ARG A 180 8.77 5.43 -9.80
CA ARG A 180 9.04 6.80 -10.25
C ARG A 180 8.30 7.88 -9.45
N THR A 181 7.06 7.61 -9.11
CA THR A 181 6.18 8.55 -8.40
C THR A 181 6.15 8.34 -6.89
N SER A 182 7.06 7.50 -6.36
CA SER A 182 7.11 7.13 -4.95
C SER A 182 7.25 8.35 -4.05
N GLU A 183 6.14 8.82 -3.49
CA GLU A 183 6.13 10.00 -2.62
C GLU A 183 6.78 9.74 -1.27
N VAL A 184 6.75 8.48 -0.82
CA VAL A 184 7.35 8.08 0.45
C VAL A 184 8.88 8.17 0.44
N HIS A 185 9.53 8.00 -0.72
CA HIS A 185 10.99 8.11 -0.83
C HIS A 185 11.45 9.49 -1.34
N ARG A 186 10.54 10.41 -1.65
CA ARG A 186 10.88 11.74 -2.19
C ARG A 186 11.78 12.50 -1.22
N GLY A 187 12.91 13.01 -1.70
CA GLY A 187 13.88 13.74 -0.88
C GLY A 187 14.71 12.89 0.09
N THR A 188 14.52 11.56 0.12
CA THR A 188 15.37 10.63 0.88
C THR A 188 16.65 10.28 0.10
N PRO A 189 17.68 9.70 0.75
CA PRO A 189 18.86 9.18 0.03
C PRO A 189 18.54 8.14 -1.04
N HIS A 190 17.35 7.53 -1.00
CA HIS A 190 16.90 6.54 -1.96
C HIS A 190 16.13 7.12 -3.16
N ASP A 191 15.70 8.39 -3.13
CA ASP A 191 14.80 8.99 -4.12
C ASP A 191 15.29 8.77 -5.56
N ALA A 192 16.52 9.19 -5.85
CA ALA A 192 17.11 9.09 -7.19
C ALA A 192 17.18 7.63 -7.67
N ALA A 193 17.66 6.72 -6.82
CA ALA A 193 17.84 5.32 -7.19
C ALA A 193 16.49 4.59 -7.38
N VAL A 194 15.47 4.94 -6.61
CA VAL A 194 14.10 4.42 -6.78
C VAL A 194 13.50 4.93 -8.10
N LYS A 195 13.69 6.21 -8.43
CA LYS A 195 13.25 6.77 -9.72
C LYS A 195 13.96 6.12 -10.91
N GLU A 196 15.26 5.87 -10.80
CA GLU A 196 16.05 5.17 -11.83
C GLU A 196 15.54 3.74 -12.05
N LEU A 197 15.26 2.99 -10.97
CA LEU A 197 14.64 1.67 -11.07
C LEU A 197 13.28 1.77 -11.77
N GLY A 198 12.44 2.74 -11.39
CA GLY A 198 11.14 2.95 -12.01
C GLY A 198 11.23 3.23 -13.51
N ALA A 199 12.17 4.09 -13.92
CA ALA A 199 12.42 4.39 -15.33
C ALA A 199 12.94 3.16 -16.09
N ALA A 200 13.80 2.35 -15.49
CA ALA A 200 14.30 1.12 -16.09
C ALA A 200 13.17 0.11 -16.35
N LEU A 201 12.25 -0.07 -15.38
CA LEU A 201 11.09 -0.95 -15.57
C LEU A 201 10.14 -0.44 -16.65
N GLN A 202 9.90 0.87 -16.75
CA GLN A 202 9.10 1.45 -17.84
C GLN A 202 9.75 1.22 -19.20
N ALA A 203 11.07 1.46 -19.32
CA ALA A 203 11.80 1.22 -20.56
C ALA A 203 11.73 -0.27 -20.96
N LEU A 204 11.82 -1.18 -19.99
CA LEU A 204 11.66 -2.61 -20.23
C LEU A 204 10.27 -2.98 -20.72
N ALA A 205 9.23 -2.20 -20.44
CA ALA A 205 7.90 -2.51 -20.95
C ALA A 205 7.79 -2.37 -22.48
N ASP A 206 8.66 -1.56 -23.09
CA ASP A 206 8.68 -1.28 -24.53
C ASP A 206 9.88 -1.93 -25.26
N ALA A 207 10.76 -2.62 -24.51
CA ALA A 207 11.97 -3.24 -25.05
C ALA A 207 11.70 -4.59 -25.75
N PRO A 208 12.55 -5.05 -26.68
CA PRO A 208 12.44 -6.37 -27.30
C PRO A 208 12.41 -7.51 -26.27
N ASN A 209 11.66 -8.57 -26.51
CA ASN A 209 11.42 -9.67 -25.54
C ASN A 209 12.73 -10.29 -25.02
N GLU A 210 13.71 -10.46 -25.90
CA GLU A 210 15.02 -11.02 -25.61
C GLU A 210 15.84 -10.19 -24.60
N THR A 211 15.51 -8.91 -24.44
CA THR A 211 16.19 -7.99 -23.52
C THR A 211 15.59 -7.99 -22.12
N VAL A 212 14.34 -8.45 -21.97
CA VAL A 212 13.59 -8.30 -20.72
C VAL A 212 14.19 -9.16 -19.60
N ALA A 213 14.42 -10.45 -19.84
CA ALA A 213 14.93 -11.35 -18.80
C ALA A 213 16.35 -10.95 -18.32
N PRO A 214 17.33 -10.70 -19.21
CA PRO A 214 18.68 -10.30 -18.79
C PRO A 214 18.71 -9.00 -17.98
N GLU A 215 17.89 -8.02 -18.34
CA GLU A 215 17.83 -6.75 -17.63
C GLU A 215 17.16 -6.86 -16.26
N LEU A 216 16.10 -7.67 -16.13
CA LEU A 216 15.52 -7.97 -14.81
C LEU A 216 16.53 -8.69 -13.90
N ASP A 217 17.32 -9.62 -14.45
CA ASP A 217 18.40 -10.29 -13.70
C ASP A 217 19.48 -9.29 -13.26
N ARG A 218 19.86 -8.34 -14.12
CA ARG A 218 20.80 -7.25 -13.79
C ARG A 218 20.25 -6.34 -12.70
N LEU A 219 18.97 -5.95 -12.78
CA LEU A 219 18.30 -5.12 -11.77
C LEU A 219 18.23 -5.85 -10.42
N LEU A 220 17.91 -7.15 -10.40
CA LEU A 220 17.92 -7.96 -9.17
C LEU A 220 19.30 -7.96 -8.51
N ALA A 221 20.37 -8.17 -9.30
CA ALA A 221 21.73 -8.14 -8.77
C ALA A 221 22.09 -6.77 -8.18
N ASP A 222 21.64 -5.67 -8.79
CA ASP A 222 21.85 -4.33 -8.25
C ASP A 222 21.10 -4.08 -6.95
N ILE A 223 19.83 -4.50 -6.89
CA ILE A 223 19.01 -4.38 -5.68
C ILE A 223 19.65 -5.17 -4.53
N VAL A 224 20.13 -6.40 -4.78
CA VAL A 224 20.81 -7.21 -3.77
C VAL A 224 22.07 -6.53 -3.24
N ARG A 225 22.87 -5.89 -4.10
CA ARG A 225 24.05 -5.12 -3.67
C ARG A 225 23.66 -3.95 -2.76
N ARG A 226 22.58 -3.23 -3.10
CA ARG A 226 22.08 -2.08 -2.31
C ARG A 226 21.47 -2.50 -0.97
N MET A 227 21.01 -3.74 -0.84
CA MET A 227 20.56 -4.29 0.45
C MET A 227 21.72 -4.66 1.38
N ALA A 228 22.93 -4.85 0.84
CA ALA A 228 24.12 -5.25 1.60
C ALA A 228 25.01 -4.08 2.01
N SER A 229 24.75 -2.87 1.49
CA SER A 229 25.45 -1.61 1.78
C SER A 229 24.71 -0.79 2.82
#